data_AF-A0A3N5R4D4-F1
#
_entry.id   AF-A0A3N5R4D4-F1
#
_cell.length_a   1.000
_cell.length_b   1.000
_cell.length_c   1.000
_cell.angle_alpha   90.00
_cell.angle_beta   90.00
_cell.angle_gamma   90.00
#
_symmetry.space_group_name_H-M   'P 1'
#
loop_
_entity.id
_entity.type
_entity.pdbx_description
1 polymer ?
#
loop_
_entity_poly.entity_id
_entity_poly.type
_entity_poly.pdbx_seq_one_letter_code
_entity_poly.pdbx_strand_id
1 'polypeptide(L)'
;KFGIPVLAVTAVGKEMARDSRYLGLACRIAAELGAHLVKTYYCENFEEVVQGCPVPVIIAGGKKLPEKDALNLTFNAIRDGASGVDMGRNIWQSDQPVEMIQAVRSIVHDGLSVEEAFNSFLTKKGIPSNELETLNTR
;
A
#
# COMPACT_ATOMS: atom_id res chain seq x y z
N LYS A 1 1.86 24.61 17.28
CA LYS A 1 1.61 24.81 18.74
C LYS A 1 2.05 23.62 19.59
N PHE A 2 1.87 22.36 19.15
CA PHE A 2 2.18 21.17 19.97
C PHE A 2 3.22 20.22 19.37
N GLY A 3 3.75 20.50 18.17
CA GLY A 3 4.73 19.61 17.50
C GLY A 3 4.17 18.25 17.08
N ILE A 4 2.85 18.11 16.98
CA ILE A 4 2.17 16.86 16.59
C ILE A 4 1.91 16.89 15.07
N PRO A 5 2.47 15.94 14.30
CA PRO A 5 2.18 15.82 12.87
C PRO A 5 0.72 15.52 12.59
N VAL A 6 0.22 16.01 11.45
CA VAL A 6 -1.17 15.79 11.00
C VAL A 6 -1.15 14.91 9.76
N LEU A 7 -1.87 13.79 9.82
CA LEU A 7 -2.18 12.95 8.67
C LEU A 7 -3.55 13.35 8.10
N ALA A 8 -3.59 13.79 6.85
CA ALA A 8 -4.84 13.97 6.13
C ALA A 8 -5.20 12.67 5.37
N VAL A 9 -6.49 12.31 5.34
CA VAL A 9 -6.96 11.09 4.67
C VAL A 9 -7.98 11.46 3.60
N THR A 10 -7.69 11.09 2.35
CA THR A 10 -8.61 11.26 1.23
C THR A 10 -9.72 10.20 1.30
N ALA A 11 -10.90 10.58 1.80
CA ALA A 11 -12.08 9.73 1.76
C ALA A 11 -12.79 9.85 0.41
N VAL A 12 -13.13 8.72 -0.20
CA VAL A 12 -13.77 8.69 -1.53
C VAL A 12 -15.14 8.02 -1.44
N GLY A 13 -16.17 8.70 -1.95
CA GLY A 13 -17.52 8.16 -2.07
C GLY A 13 -17.61 6.95 -3.01
N LYS A 14 -18.67 6.17 -2.89
CA LYS A 14 -18.86 4.93 -3.69
C LYS A 14 -18.97 5.21 -5.20
N GLU A 15 -19.60 6.31 -5.56
CA GLU A 15 -19.89 6.73 -6.95
C GLU A 15 -18.79 7.62 -7.57
N MET A 16 -17.70 7.87 -6.83
CA MET A 16 -16.66 8.82 -7.27
C MET A 16 -15.51 8.11 -7.97
N ALA A 17 -14.99 8.74 -9.03
CA ALA A 17 -13.78 8.32 -9.70
C ALA A 17 -12.57 8.39 -8.75
N ARG A 18 -11.60 7.49 -8.98
CA ARG A 18 -10.34 7.38 -8.23
C ARG A 18 -9.14 7.45 -9.18
N ASP A 19 -9.14 8.48 -10.02
CA ASP A 19 -8.07 8.74 -10.98
C ASP A 19 -6.96 9.63 -10.37
N SER A 20 -5.80 9.68 -11.05
CA SER A 20 -4.66 10.49 -10.62
C SER A 20 -5.02 11.96 -10.48
N ARG A 21 -5.91 12.49 -11.33
CA ARG A 21 -6.37 13.87 -11.29
C ARG A 21 -7.12 14.20 -10.00
N TYR A 22 -8.11 13.40 -9.64
CA TYR A 22 -8.92 13.61 -8.44
C TYR A 22 -8.09 13.39 -7.17
N LEU A 23 -7.34 12.28 -7.10
CA LEU A 23 -6.53 11.96 -5.93
C LEU A 23 -5.37 12.95 -5.78
N GLY A 24 -4.73 13.35 -6.87
CA GLY A 24 -3.69 14.37 -6.89
C GLY A 24 -4.18 15.73 -6.39
N LEU A 25 -5.35 16.18 -6.85
CA LEU A 25 -5.96 17.41 -6.35
C LEU A 25 -6.24 17.34 -4.84
N ALA A 26 -6.83 16.24 -4.36
CA ALA A 26 -7.12 16.06 -2.94
C ALA A 26 -5.83 16.05 -2.08
N CYS A 27 -4.79 15.33 -2.54
CA CYS A 27 -3.50 15.28 -1.85
C CYS A 27 -2.83 16.65 -1.81
N ARG A 28 -2.85 17.39 -2.93
CA ARG A 28 -2.28 18.74 -3.01
C ARG A 28 -3.00 19.71 -2.06
N ILE A 29 -4.33 19.73 -2.07
CA ILE A 29 -5.11 20.59 -1.16
C ILE A 29 -4.77 20.28 0.30
N ALA A 30 -4.75 18.99 0.68
CA ALA A 30 -4.44 18.60 2.05
C ALA A 30 -3.04 19.08 2.51
N ALA A 31 -2.04 18.91 1.65
CA ALA A 31 -0.68 19.36 1.92
C ALA A 31 -0.58 20.90 2.02
N GLU A 32 -1.23 21.64 1.11
CA GLU A 32 -1.27 23.12 1.13
C GLU A 32 -1.98 23.67 2.37
N LEU A 33 -2.95 22.91 2.92
CA LEU A 33 -3.60 23.25 4.19
C LEU A 33 -2.76 22.90 5.43
N GLY A 34 -1.55 22.37 5.26
CA GLY A 34 -0.59 22.10 6.34
C GLY A 34 -0.61 20.67 6.88
N ALA A 35 -1.17 19.70 6.15
CA ALA A 35 -0.95 18.29 6.48
C ALA A 35 0.53 17.94 6.35
N HIS A 36 1.03 17.10 7.25
CA HIS A 36 2.42 16.65 7.26
C HIS A 36 2.61 15.34 6.49
N LEU A 37 1.52 14.58 6.35
CA LEU A 37 1.43 13.37 5.55
C LEU A 37 0.04 13.31 4.92
N VAL A 38 -0.08 12.63 3.78
CA VAL A 38 -1.35 12.33 3.14
C VAL A 38 -1.51 10.84 2.95
N LYS A 39 -2.66 10.32 3.37
CA LYS A 39 -3.13 8.97 3.04
C LYS A 39 -4.15 9.04 1.92
N THR A 40 -3.91 8.29 0.85
CA THR A 40 -4.80 8.22 -0.32
C THR A 40 -4.97 6.77 -0.80
N TYR A 41 -5.54 6.55 -1.99
CA TYR A 41 -5.61 5.24 -2.64
C TYR A 41 -4.61 5.16 -3.80
N TYR A 42 -4.15 3.97 -4.12
CA TYR A 42 -3.35 3.73 -5.32
C TYR A 42 -4.24 3.78 -6.58
N CYS A 43 -3.70 4.30 -7.68
CA CYS A 43 -4.37 4.44 -8.97
C CYS A 43 -3.38 4.29 -10.13
N GLU A 44 -3.87 4.29 -11.37
CA GLU A 44 -3.02 4.46 -12.55
C GLU A 44 -2.36 5.85 -12.53
N ASN A 45 -1.12 5.95 -13.04
CA ASN A 45 -0.28 7.15 -13.02
C ASN A 45 -0.09 7.73 -11.60
N PHE A 46 0.09 6.85 -10.60
CA PHE A 46 0.23 7.24 -9.19
C PHE A 46 1.45 8.14 -8.94
N GLU A 47 2.50 8.00 -9.75
CA GLU A 47 3.68 8.86 -9.74
C GLU A 47 3.33 10.34 -9.90
N GLU A 48 2.29 10.70 -10.67
CA GLU A 48 1.81 12.07 -10.80
C GLU A 48 1.23 12.60 -9.47
N VAL A 49 0.53 11.73 -8.73
CA VAL A 49 -0.03 12.06 -7.41
C VAL A 49 1.08 12.32 -6.41
N VAL A 50 2.10 11.45 -6.40
CA VAL A 50 3.27 11.59 -5.52
C VAL A 50 4.06 12.84 -5.85
N GLN A 51 4.40 13.06 -7.13
CA GLN A 51 5.14 14.25 -7.57
C GLN A 51 4.39 15.55 -7.30
N GLY A 52 3.05 15.52 -7.37
CA GLY A 52 2.20 16.67 -7.10
C GLY A 52 1.98 17.00 -5.62
N CYS A 53 2.36 16.10 -4.70
CA CYS A 53 2.17 16.28 -3.26
C CYS A 53 3.50 16.62 -2.57
N PRO A 54 3.65 17.80 -1.95
CA PRO A 54 4.92 18.23 -1.37
C PRO A 54 5.27 17.54 -0.03
N VAL A 55 4.46 16.58 0.42
CA VAL A 55 4.64 15.85 1.68
C VAL A 55 4.50 14.34 1.44
N PRO A 56 5.00 13.47 2.33
CA PRO A 56 4.92 12.02 2.18
C PRO A 56 3.49 11.52 1.92
N VAL A 57 3.35 10.69 0.88
CA VAL A 57 2.09 10.04 0.52
C VAL A 57 2.14 8.57 0.88
N ILE A 58 1.14 8.09 1.62
CA ILE A 58 0.95 6.66 1.93
C ILE A 58 -0.34 6.16 1.31
N ILE A 59 -0.38 4.89 0.90
CA ILE A 59 -1.60 4.30 0.31
C ILE A 59 -2.41 3.50 1.32
N ALA A 60 -3.73 3.59 1.23
CA ALA A 60 -4.65 2.71 1.93
C ALA A 60 -4.74 1.34 1.23
N GLY A 61 -4.84 0.26 2.01
CA GLY A 61 -4.97 -1.09 1.44
C GLY A 61 -6.29 -1.39 0.71
N GLY A 62 -7.34 -0.58 0.89
CA GLY A 62 -8.63 -0.81 0.24
C GLY A 62 -9.40 -2.00 0.81
N LYS A 63 -10.18 -2.68 -0.05
CA LYS A 63 -10.94 -3.91 0.30
C LYS A 63 -9.98 -5.09 0.48
N LYS A 64 -10.43 -6.18 1.12
CA LYS A 64 -9.64 -7.41 1.17
C LYS A 64 -9.38 -7.92 -0.24
N LEU A 65 -8.13 -8.24 -0.51
CA LEU A 65 -7.63 -8.87 -1.72
C LEU A 65 -6.98 -10.22 -1.35
N PRO A 66 -6.75 -11.12 -2.31
CA PRO A 66 -5.77 -12.18 -2.16
C PRO A 66 -4.41 -11.61 -1.70
N GLU A 67 -3.66 -12.37 -0.91
CA GLU A 67 -2.41 -11.90 -0.30
C GLU A 67 -1.38 -11.48 -1.36
N LYS A 68 -1.21 -12.26 -2.44
CA LYS A 68 -0.32 -11.91 -3.55
C LYS A 68 -0.71 -10.59 -4.22
N ASP A 69 -2.01 -10.33 -4.39
CA ASP A 69 -2.52 -9.07 -4.96
C ASP A 69 -2.27 -7.87 -4.02
N ALA A 70 -2.42 -8.07 -2.71
CA ALA A 70 -2.09 -7.04 -1.73
C ALA A 70 -0.58 -6.74 -1.68
N LEU A 71 0.28 -7.75 -1.89
CA LEU A 71 1.72 -7.55 -2.05
C LEU A 71 2.06 -6.83 -3.36
N ASN A 72 1.40 -7.17 -4.48
CA ASN A 72 1.51 -6.43 -5.74
C ASN A 72 1.12 -4.96 -5.58
N LEU A 73 0.00 -4.68 -4.91
CA LEU A 73 -0.44 -3.32 -4.59
C LEU A 73 0.63 -2.57 -3.79
N THR A 74 1.20 -3.23 -2.77
CA THR A 74 2.28 -2.66 -1.94
C THR A 74 3.50 -2.32 -2.79
N PHE A 75 3.98 -3.29 -3.57
CA PHE A 75 5.17 -3.15 -4.40
C PHE A 75 5.01 -2.01 -5.41
N ASN A 76 3.89 -1.99 -6.15
CA ASN A 76 3.62 -0.97 -7.14
C ASN A 76 3.55 0.42 -6.51
N ALA A 77 2.88 0.58 -5.37
CA ALA A 77 2.80 1.87 -4.70
C ALA A 77 4.18 2.38 -4.23
N ILE A 78 5.01 1.52 -3.66
CA ILE A 78 6.38 1.88 -3.23
C ILE A 78 7.25 2.22 -4.45
N ARG A 79 7.20 1.40 -5.51
CA ARG A 79 7.91 1.66 -6.77
C ARG A 79 7.52 3.01 -7.37
N ASP A 80 6.25 3.37 -7.30
CA ASP A 80 5.71 4.62 -7.87
C ASP A 80 5.86 5.82 -6.90
N GLY A 81 6.59 5.65 -5.80
CA GLY A 81 7.04 6.74 -4.94
C GLY A 81 6.25 6.94 -3.63
N ALA A 82 5.31 6.07 -3.29
CA ALA A 82 4.68 6.11 -1.97
C ALA A 82 5.74 5.95 -0.87
N SER A 83 5.59 6.71 0.22
CA SER A 83 6.48 6.61 1.39
C SER A 83 6.10 5.46 2.32
N GLY A 84 5.05 4.71 2.02
CA GLY A 84 4.57 3.60 2.84
C GLY A 84 3.14 3.19 2.53
N VAL A 85 2.62 2.27 3.36
CA VAL A 85 1.25 1.75 3.26
C VAL A 85 0.55 1.78 4.61
N ASP A 86 -0.76 2.02 4.59
CA ASP A 86 -1.68 1.90 5.72
C ASP A 86 -2.66 0.76 5.41
N MET A 87 -2.17 -0.46 5.64
CA MET A 87 -2.88 -1.70 5.34
C MET A 87 -3.77 -2.10 6.50
N GLY A 88 -5.07 -2.08 6.24
CA GLY A 88 -6.06 -2.54 7.20
C GLY A 88 -6.52 -3.97 6.94
N ARG A 89 -7.65 -4.09 6.25
CA ARG A 89 -8.32 -5.37 5.92
C ARG A 89 -7.39 -6.42 5.33
N ASN A 90 -6.43 -6.03 4.48
CA ASN A 90 -5.47 -6.95 3.88
C ASN A 90 -4.53 -7.62 4.90
N ILE A 91 -4.39 -7.06 6.10
CA ILE A 91 -3.68 -7.68 7.21
C ILE A 91 -4.63 -8.51 8.06
N TRP A 92 -5.57 -7.88 8.77
CA TRP A 92 -6.34 -8.56 9.83
C TRP A 92 -7.44 -9.50 9.32
N GLN A 93 -7.78 -9.47 8.03
CA GLN A 93 -8.67 -10.46 7.40
C GLN A 93 -7.89 -11.52 6.61
N SER A 94 -6.55 -11.50 6.66
CA SER A 94 -5.75 -12.65 6.21
C SER A 94 -5.81 -13.74 7.29
N ASP A 95 -5.77 -15.00 6.87
CA ASP A 95 -5.66 -16.13 7.79
C ASP A 95 -4.31 -16.15 8.53
N GLN A 96 -3.31 -15.43 8.01
CA GLN A 96 -1.94 -15.36 8.51
C GLN A 96 -1.49 -13.89 8.66
N PRO A 97 -2.07 -13.14 9.62
CA PRO A 97 -1.89 -11.69 9.71
C PRO A 97 -0.46 -11.28 10.07
N VAL A 98 0.24 -12.06 10.89
CA VAL A 98 1.63 -11.76 11.30
C VAL A 98 2.57 -11.92 10.11
N GLU A 99 2.40 -12.99 9.34
CA GLU A 99 3.18 -13.28 8.14
C GLU A 99 2.91 -12.24 7.07
N MET A 100 1.65 -11.80 6.92
CA MET A 100 1.29 -10.74 5.99
C MET A 100 1.95 -9.39 6.36
N ILE A 101 2.00 -9.04 7.66
CA ILE A 101 2.75 -7.85 8.12
C ILE A 101 4.22 -7.95 7.73
N GLN A 102 4.83 -9.11 7.95
CA GLN A 102 6.25 -9.32 7.64
C GLN A 102 6.54 -9.25 6.14
N ALA A 103 5.65 -9.80 5.29
CA ALA A 103 5.78 -9.75 3.84
C ALA A 103 5.59 -8.32 3.29
N VAL A 104 4.61 -7.57 3.81
CA VAL A 104 4.45 -6.15 3.47
C VAL A 104 5.68 -5.34 3.91
N ARG A 105 6.16 -5.56 5.14
CA ARG A 105 7.35 -4.90 5.67
C ARG A 105 8.57 -5.13 4.78
N SER A 106 8.79 -6.35 4.29
CA SER A 106 9.95 -6.65 3.46
C SER A 106 9.93 -5.93 2.12
N ILE A 107 8.75 -5.68 1.54
CA ILE A 107 8.64 -4.83 0.35
C ILE A 107 8.95 -3.37 0.70
N VAL A 108 8.31 -2.84 1.75
CA VAL A 108 8.38 -1.41 2.11
C VAL A 108 9.78 -1.00 2.59
N HIS A 109 10.46 -1.86 3.36
CA HIS A 109 11.69 -1.50 4.07
C HIS A 109 12.93 -2.22 3.57
N ASP A 110 12.79 -3.41 2.97
CA ASP A 110 13.95 -4.23 2.58
C ASP A 110 14.08 -4.36 1.04
N GLY A 111 13.16 -3.77 0.27
CA GLY A 111 13.22 -3.72 -1.19
C GLY A 111 12.96 -5.06 -1.89
N LEU A 112 12.31 -6.00 -1.21
CA LEU A 112 11.98 -7.30 -1.80
C LEU A 112 10.96 -7.18 -2.95
N SER A 113 11.11 -8.05 -3.94
CA SER A 113 10.10 -8.28 -4.97
C SER A 113 8.84 -8.93 -4.41
N VAL A 114 7.75 -8.88 -5.18
CA VAL A 114 6.49 -9.53 -4.82
C VAL A 114 6.67 -11.04 -4.63
N GLU A 115 7.42 -11.70 -5.51
CA GLU A 115 7.65 -13.14 -5.44
C GLU A 115 8.45 -13.54 -4.20
N GLU A 116 9.50 -12.78 -3.85
CA GLU A 116 10.29 -13.04 -2.64
C GLU A 116 9.45 -12.85 -1.37
N ALA A 117 8.67 -11.76 -1.31
CA ALA A 117 7.78 -11.49 -0.19
C ALA A 117 6.67 -12.56 -0.05
N PHE A 118 6.11 -13.01 -1.17
CA PHE A 118 5.07 -14.03 -1.18
C PHE A 118 5.60 -15.42 -0.80
N ASN A 119 6.78 -15.80 -1.30
CA ASN A 119 7.46 -17.02 -0.87
C ASN A 119 7.76 -17.01 0.63
N SER A 120 8.19 -15.87 1.18
CA SER A 120 8.38 -15.69 2.64
C SER A 120 7.07 -15.86 3.42
N PHE A 121 5.96 -15.32 2.91
CA PHE A 121 4.63 -15.51 3.48
C PHE A 121 4.21 -16.98 3.49
N LEU A 122 4.34 -17.69 2.36
CA LEU A 122 3.93 -19.09 2.22
C LEU A 122 4.78 -20.02 3.10
N THR A 123 6.09 -19.80 3.15
CA THR A 123 7.01 -20.58 4.00
C THR A 123 6.62 -20.48 5.47
N LYS A 124 6.28 -19.26 5.94
CA LYS A 124 5.88 -19.03 7.34
C LYS A 124 4.46 -19.51 7.64
N LYS A 125 3.61 -19.63 6.62
CA LYS A 125 2.32 -20.35 6.69
C LYS A 125 2.50 -21.87 6.89
N GLY A 126 3.72 -22.39 6.79
CA GLY A 126 4.00 -23.82 6.92
C GLY A 126 3.77 -24.59 5.63
N ILE A 127 3.69 -23.91 4.49
CA ILE A 127 3.63 -24.57 3.17
C ILE A 127 5.07 -24.90 2.75
N PRO A 128 5.40 -26.18 2.54
CA PRO A 128 6.76 -26.60 2.24
C PRO A 128 7.20 -26.17 0.83
N SER A 129 8.51 -25.95 0.68
CA SER A 129 9.11 -25.26 -0.47
C SER A 129 8.82 -25.92 -1.83
N ASN A 130 8.53 -27.21 -1.82
CA ASN A 130 8.21 -28.04 -2.98
C ASN A 130 6.80 -27.78 -3.55
N GLU A 131 5.90 -27.12 -2.82
CA GLU A 131 4.56 -26.73 -3.28
C GLU A 131 4.48 -25.26 -3.75
N LEU A 132 5.58 -24.51 -3.68
CA LEU A 132 5.62 -23.08 -4.03
C LEU A 132 5.51 -22.82 -5.55
N GLU A 133 6.04 -23.70 -6.40
CA GLU A 133 6.04 -23.51 -7.86
C GLU A 133 4.62 -23.51 -8.47
N THR A 134 3.68 -24.25 -7.88
CA THR A 134 2.30 -24.33 -8.36
C THR A 134 1.42 -23.17 -7.89
N LEU A 135 1.82 -22.49 -6.81
CA LEU A 135 1.15 -21.31 -6.27
C LEU A 135 1.68 -20.00 -6.88
N ASN A 136 2.93 -19.98 -7.34
CA ASN A 136 3.49 -18.80 -8.02
C ASN A 136 2.95 -18.59 -9.44
N THR A 137 2.40 -19.64 -10.06
CA THR A 137 1.86 -19.64 -11.44
C THR A 137 0.34 -19.39 -11.53
N ARG A 138 -0.34 -19.21 -10.40
CA ARG A 138 -1.78 -18.85 -10.31
C ARG A 138 -1.96 -17.50 -9.66
#